data_AF-A0A529LWH7-F1
#
_entry.id   AF-A0A529LWH7-F1
#
_cell.length_a   1.000
_cell.length_b   1.000
_cell.length_c   1.000
_cell.angle_alpha   90.00
_cell.angle_beta   90.00
_cell.angle_gamma   90.00
#
_symmetry.space_group_name_H-M   'P 1'
#
loop_
_entity.id
_entity.type
_entity.pdbx_description
1 polymer ?
#
loop_
_entity_poly.entity_id
_entity_poly.type
_entity_poly.pdbx_seq_one_letter_code
_entity_poly.pdbx_strand_id
1 'polypeptide(L)'
;LSTMAERIFAAGFVWRVIEQKWPGFEEAFLGFEPKRLLFQPDDFWHELASDSRIVRNPQKIRSVRDNAAFVDRVSKEHGSFGKFIAAWPTDDQIGL
;
A
#
# COMPACT_ATOMS: atom_id res chain seq x y z
N LEU A 1 -0.80 -3.83 -4.36
CA LEU A 1 -0.74 -2.76 -3.34
C LEU A 1 0.43 -2.96 -2.37
N SER A 2 0.60 -4.16 -1.78
CA SER A 2 1.72 -4.48 -0.88
C SER A 2 3.08 -3.96 -1.38
N THR A 3 3.53 -4.37 -2.58
CA THR A 3 4.81 -3.91 -3.13
C THR A 3 4.92 -2.39 -3.29
N MET A 4 3.82 -1.68 -3.60
CA MET A 4 3.84 -0.21 -3.68
C MET A 4 4.09 0.39 -2.30
N ALA A 5 3.40 -0.13 -1.27
CA ALA A 5 3.60 0.30 0.11
C ALA A 5 5.02 0.00 0.58
N GLU A 6 5.58 -1.16 0.21
CA GLU A 6 6.95 -1.55 0.60
C GLU A 6 7.98 -0.52 0.15
N ARG A 7 7.89 -0.04 -1.10
CA ARG A 7 8.80 1.00 -1.61
C ARG A 7 8.67 2.31 -0.85
N ILE A 8 7.45 2.69 -0.47
CA ILE A 8 7.21 3.89 0.35
C ILE A 8 7.79 3.73 1.75
N PHE A 9 7.64 2.55 2.37
CA PHE A 9 8.19 2.30 3.69
C PHE A 9 9.71 2.16 3.69
N ALA A 10 10.31 1.60 2.66
CA ALA A 10 11.75 1.50 2.46
C ALA A 10 12.43 2.86 2.22
N ALA A 11 11.72 3.84 1.66
CA ALA A 11 12.27 5.19 1.46
C ALA A 11 12.70 5.82 2.79
N GLY A 12 13.99 6.14 2.91
CA GLY A 12 14.57 6.70 4.15
C GLY A 12 14.72 5.71 5.31
N PHE A 13 14.64 4.40 5.04
CA PHE A 13 14.86 3.33 6.04
C PHE A 13 15.85 2.28 5.55
N VAL A 14 16.39 1.50 6.48
CA VAL A 14 17.23 0.33 6.14
C VAL A 14 16.33 -0.76 5.55
N TRP A 15 16.55 -1.10 4.28
CA TRP A 15 15.69 -2.02 3.52
C TRP A 15 15.50 -3.37 4.21
N ARG A 16 16.59 -3.96 4.71
CA ARG A 16 16.58 -5.22 5.45
C ARG A 16 15.64 -5.21 6.65
N VAL A 17 15.48 -4.07 7.33
CA VAL A 17 14.58 -3.93 8.48
C VAL A 17 13.12 -3.93 8.03
N ILE A 18 12.81 -3.29 6.90
CA ILE A 18 11.46 -3.29 6.33
C ILE A 18 11.09 -4.69 5.86
N GLU A 19 11.97 -5.36 5.12
CA GLU A 19 11.78 -6.74 4.65
C GLU A 19 11.50 -7.71 5.80
N GLN A 20 12.29 -7.62 6.89
CA GLN A 20 12.08 -8.46 8.08
C GLN A 20 10.74 -8.20 8.79
N LYS A 21 10.27 -6.95 8.79
CA LYS A 21 8.98 -6.59 9.39
C LYS A 21 7.82 -6.82 8.45
N TRP A 22 8.05 -7.04 7.15
CA TRP A 22 7.02 -7.07 6.13
C TRP A 22 5.86 -8.04 6.40
N PRO A 23 6.09 -9.25 6.96
CA PRO A 23 4.98 -10.12 7.37
C PRO A 23 4.03 -9.46 8.37
N GLY A 24 4.56 -8.67 9.30
CA GLY A 24 3.75 -7.89 10.24
C GLY A 24 2.99 -6.73 9.58
N PHE A 25 3.54 -6.15 8.51
CA PHE A 25 2.82 -5.18 7.68
C PHE A 25 1.66 -5.84 6.93
N GLU A 26 1.89 -6.99 6.30
CA GLU A 26 0.83 -7.75 5.63
C GLU A 26 -0.32 -8.03 6.58
N GLU A 27 -0.05 -8.49 7.80
CA GLU A 27 -1.09 -8.71 8.81
C GLU A 27 -1.81 -7.42 9.23
N ALA A 28 -1.05 -6.36 9.57
CA ALA A 28 -1.60 -5.09 10.03
C ALA A 28 -2.47 -4.41 8.96
N PHE A 29 -2.07 -4.50 7.69
CA PHE A 29 -2.80 -3.94 6.56
C PHE A 29 -3.73 -4.93 5.86
N LEU A 30 -4.15 -6.01 6.54
CA LEU A 30 -5.16 -6.95 6.06
C LEU A 30 -4.82 -7.61 4.70
N GLY A 31 -3.55 -7.91 4.49
CA GLY A 31 -2.98 -8.44 3.24
C GLY A 31 -2.87 -7.40 2.12
N PHE A 32 -2.94 -6.11 2.46
CA PHE A 32 -3.03 -5.00 1.51
C PHE A 32 -4.15 -5.16 0.47
N GLU A 33 -5.26 -5.78 0.87
CA GLU A 33 -6.45 -5.90 0.03
C GLU A 33 -7.18 -4.55 -0.03
N PRO A 34 -7.23 -3.87 -1.20
CA PRO A 34 -7.71 -2.48 -1.28
C PRO A 34 -9.14 -2.33 -0.75
N LYS A 35 -10.03 -3.25 -1.12
CA LYS A 35 -11.44 -3.22 -0.68
C LYS A 35 -11.58 -3.42 0.83
N ARG A 36 -10.77 -4.30 1.43
CA ARG A 36 -10.80 -4.56 2.88
C ARG A 36 -10.30 -3.34 3.65
N LEU A 37 -9.24 -2.70 3.17
CA LEU A 37 -8.68 -1.48 3.74
C LEU A 37 -9.64 -0.29 3.63
N LEU A 38 -10.28 -0.10 2.47
CA LEU A 38 -11.24 0.98 2.25
C LEU A 38 -12.53 0.83 3.06
N PHE A 39 -12.85 -0.39 3.51
CA PHE A 39 -13.99 -0.65 4.38
C PHE A 39 -13.68 -0.37 5.86
N GLN A 40 -12.42 -0.15 6.23
CA GLN A 40 -12.06 0.11 7.62
C GLN A 40 -12.45 1.53 8.05
N PRO A 41 -12.93 1.72 9.29
CA PRO A 41 -13.23 3.03 9.85
C PRO A 41 -11.95 3.84 10.10
N ASP A 42 -12.08 5.13 10.39
CA ASP A 42 -10.92 5.98 10.70
C ASP A 42 -10.14 5.50 11.93
N ASP A 43 -10.79 4.88 12.92
CA ASP A 43 -10.15 4.35 14.12
C ASP A 43 -9.10 3.28 13.80
N PHE A 44 -9.37 2.40 12.82
CA PHE A 44 -8.39 1.41 12.36
C PHE A 44 -7.08 2.07 11.91
N TRP A 45 -7.18 3.18 11.18
CA TRP A 45 -6.01 3.92 10.70
C TRP A 45 -5.27 4.63 11.84
N HIS A 46 -5.99 5.10 12.86
CA HIS A 46 -5.38 5.67 14.06
C HIS A 46 -4.68 4.59 14.90
N GLU A 47 -5.27 3.39 15.03
CA GLU A 47 -4.67 2.26 15.76
C GLU A 47 -3.36 1.79 15.12
N LEU A 48 -3.26 1.81 13.79
CA LEU A 48 -2.01 1.50 13.08
C LEU A 48 -0.85 2.43 13.48
N ALA A 49 -1.13 3.68 13.87
CA ALA A 49 -0.09 4.58 14.36
C ALA A 49 0.52 4.12 15.70
N SER A 50 -0.17 3.22 16.41
CA SER A 50 0.29 2.61 17.67
C SER A 50 0.79 1.16 17.50
N ASP A 51 0.56 0.54 16.34
CA ASP A 51 0.93 -0.85 16.09
C ASP A 51 2.46 -1.03 16.00
N SER A 52 3.00 -1.89 16.86
CA SER A 52 4.44 -2.15 16.96
C SER A 52 4.99 -3.06 15.86
N ARG A 53 4.10 -3.77 15.14
CA ARG A 53 4.46 -4.62 14.00
C ARG A 53 4.99 -3.80 12.84
N ILE A 54 4.52 -2.56 12.69
CA ILE A 54 4.85 -1.69 11.56
C ILE A 54 5.77 -0.52 11.95
N VAL A 55 6.17 0.26 10.94
CA VAL A 55 6.81 1.56 11.16
C VAL A 55 5.72 2.61 11.36
N ARG A 56 5.64 3.16 12.57
CA ARG A 56 4.65 4.13 13.02
C ARG A 56 4.91 5.54 12.44
N ASN A 57 4.76 5.67 11.13
CA ASN A 57 4.87 6.93 10.41
C ASN A 57 3.49 7.31 9.81
N PRO A 58 2.82 8.36 10.32
CA PRO A 58 1.47 8.73 9.88
C PRO A 58 1.36 9.05 8.39
N GLN A 59 2.36 9.71 7.80
CA GLN A 59 2.35 10.05 6.37
C GLN A 59 2.42 8.79 5.50
N LYS A 60 3.27 7.83 5.88
CA LYS A 60 3.38 6.56 5.16
C LYS A 60 2.13 5.69 5.33
N ILE A 61 1.54 5.64 6.52
CA ILE A 61 0.26 4.95 6.75
C ILE A 61 -0.84 5.56 5.88
N ARG A 62 -0.96 6.90 5.86
CA ARG A 62 -1.91 7.60 5.01
C ARG A 62 -1.72 7.27 3.52
N SER A 63 -0.48 7.19 3.05
CA SER A 63 -0.21 6.82 1.67
C SER A 63 -0.75 5.43 1.29
N VAL A 64 -0.82 4.48 2.23
CA VAL A 64 -1.44 3.17 1.98
C VAL A 64 -2.94 3.32 1.73
N ARG A 65 -3.64 4.16 2.51
CA ARG A 65 -5.06 4.47 2.32
C ARG A 65 -5.32 5.12 0.96
N ASP A 66 -4.51 6.13 0.62
CA ASP A 66 -4.63 6.84 -0.65
C ASP A 66 -4.35 5.91 -1.85
N ASN A 67 -3.32 5.06 -1.74
CA ASN A 67 -3.01 4.05 -2.76
C ASN A 67 -4.10 2.97 -2.86
N ALA A 68 -4.73 2.56 -1.75
CA ALA A 68 -5.86 1.62 -1.79
C ALA A 68 -7.03 2.22 -2.57
N ALA A 69 -7.36 3.49 -2.32
CA ALA A 69 -8.41 4.21 -3.06
C ALA A 69 -8.07 4.33 -4.55
N PHE A 70 -6.82 4.66 -4.87
CA PHE A 70 -6.32 4.72 -6.24
C PHE A 70 -6.44 3.37 -6.96
N VAL A 71 -5.94 2.29 -6.35
CA VAL A 71 -5.98 0.93 -6.91
C VAL A 71 -7.42 0.46 -7.12
N ASP A 72 -8.34 0.72 -6.18
CA ASP A 72 -9.75 0.34 -6.34
C ASP A 72 -10.42 1.11 -7.48
N ARG A 73 -10.18 2.43 -7.58
CA ARG A 73 -10.72 3.26 -8.66
C ARG A 73 -10.23 2.82 -10.03
N VAL A 74 -8.91 2.69 -10.21
CA VAL A 74 -8.32 2.23 -11.49
C VAL A 74 -8.76 0.80 -11.81
N SER A 75 -8.91 -0.07 -10.81
CA SER A 75 -9.45 -1.42 -11.02
C SER A 75 -10.88 -1.40 -11.55
N LYS A 76 -11.73 -0.48 -11.10
CA LYS A 76 -13.10 -0.33 -11.60
C LYS A 76 -13.13 0.17 -13.04
N GLU A 77 -12.22 1.08 -13.41
CA GLU A 77 -12.11 1.65 -14.75
C GLU A 77 -11.57 0.63 -15.78
N HIS A 78 -10.57 -0.17 -15.41
CA HIS A 78 -9.86 -1.10 -16.31
C HIS A 78 -10.18 -2.59 -16.07
N GLY A 79 -11.14 -2.89 -15.21
CA GLY A 79 -11.53 -4.25 -14.81
C GLY A 79 -10.56 -4.95 -13.84
N SER A 80 -9.31 -4.50 -13.73
CA SER A 80 -8.37 -4.83 -12.64
C SER A 80 -7.13 -3.94 -12.71
N PHE A 81 -6.50 -3.64 -11.58
CA PHE A 81 -5.23 -2.91 -11.55
C PHE A 81 -4.10 -3.65 -12.27
N GLY A 82 -4.06 -4.99 -12.18
CA GLY A 82 -3.04 -5.79 -12.88
C GLY A 82 -3.14 -5.66 -14.40
N LYS A 83 -4.36 -5.65 -14.95
CA LYS A 83 -4.58 -5.40 -16.39
C LYS A 83 -4.15 -3.99 -16.81
N PHE A 84 -4.41 -2.99 -15.96
CA PHE A 84 -3.96 -1.62 -16.20
C PHE A 84 -2.43 -1.56 -16.33
N ILE A 85 -1.68 -2.12 -15.36
CA ILE A 85 -0.21 -2.16 -15.42
C ILE A 85 0.29 -2.97 -16.62
N ALA A 86 -0.33 -4.12 -16.90
CA ALA A 86 0.09 -4.98 -18.02
C ALA A 86 -0.17 -4.35 -19.40
N ALA A 87 -1.15 -3.44 -19.51
CA ALA A 87 -1.44 -2.69 -20.73
C ALA A 87 -0.60 -1.41 -20.86
N TRP A 88 0.17 -1.05 -19.84
CA TRP A 88 0.98 0.16 -19.85
C TRP A 88 2.15 0.03 -20.84
N PRO A 89 2.47 1.07 -21.65
CA PRO A 89 3.57 1.00 -22.60
C PRO A 89 4.92 0.70 -21.94
N THR A 90 5.67 -0.25 -22.49
CA THR A 90 6.96 -0.68 -21.91
C THR A 90 8.07 0.39 -22.03
N ASP A 91 7.91 1.31 -22.98
CA ASP A 91 8.80 2.44 -23.24
C ASP A 91 8.42 3.71 -22.46
N ASP A 92 7.25 3.74 -21.81
CA ASP A 92 6.82 4.87 -20.97
C ASP A 92 6.87 4.52 -19.48
N GLN A 93 8.04 4.70 -18.87
CA GLN A 93 8.20 4.55 -17.41
C GLN A 93 7.87 5.82 -16.64
N ILE A 94 7.77 6.97 -17.32
CA ILE A 94 7.62 8.29 -16.68
C ILE A 94 6.15 8.66 -16.51
N GLY A 95 5.30 8.26 -17.47
CA GLY A 95 3.87 8.51 -17.43
C GLY A 95 3.09 7.58 -16.49
N LEU A 96 3.72 6.48 -16.04
CA LEU A 96 3.13 5.49 -15.12
C LEU A 96 3.02 6.06 -13.70
#